data_AF-A0A348Y920-F1
#
_entry.id   AF-A0A348Y920-F1
#
_cell.length_a   1.000
_cell.length_b   1.000
_cell.length_c   1.000
_cell.angle_alpha   90.00
_cell.angle_beta   90.00
_cell.angle_gamma   90.00
#
_symmetry.space_group_name_H-M   'P 1'
#
loop_
_entity.id
_entity.type
_entity.pdbx_description
1 polymer ?
#
loop_
_entity_poly.entity_id
_entity_poly.type
_entity_poly.pdbx_seq_one_letter_code
_entity_poly.pdbx_strand_id
1 'polypeptide(L)'
;FTQKVGKVLFTAAPKLMKFLSLAGTLAMFLVGGGILVHGVKFLYQGVEDIAHLTGIFESFTTALLNGVIGFIIGAIIVALLTVVNKIRHKDKPAAH
;
A
#
# COMPACT_ATOMS: atom_id res chain seq x y z
N PHE A 1 -13.31 -12.17 -37.42
CA PHE A 1 -13.65 -11.86 -36.02
C PHE A 1 -12.51 -12.19 -35.05
N THR A 2 -11.87 -13.36 -35.16
CA THR A 2 -10.77 -13.84 -34.30
C THR A 2 -9.58 -12.88 -34.16
N GLN A 3 -9.10 -12.27 -35.25
CA GLN A 3 -7.98 -11.33 -35.19
C GLN A 3 -8.28 -10.04 -34.40
N LYS A 4 -9.53 -9.56 -34.38
CA LYS A 4 -9.91 -8.35 -33.62
C LYS A 4 -9.91 -8.62 -32.12
N VAL A 5 -10.42 -9.78 -31.68
CA VAL A 5 -10.43 -10.19 -30.27
C VAL A 5 -9.02 -10.43 -29.76
N GLY A 6 -8.17 -11.11 -30.52
CA GLY A 6 -6.76 -11.30 -30.16
C GLY A 6 -6.00 -9.98 -29.98
N LYS A 7 -6.27 -9.00 -30.85
CA LYS A 7 -5.65 -7.66 -30.77
C LYS A 7 -6.14 -6.86 -29.55
N VAL A 8 -7.41 -7.00 -29.15
CA VAL A 8 -7.97 -6.38 -27.94
C VAL A 8 -7.38 -7.01 -26.69
N LEU A 9 -7.29 -8.35 -26.61
CA LEU A 9 -6.67 -9.03 -25.46
C LEU A 9 -5.19 -8.65 -25.31
N PHE A 10 -4.44 -8.62 -26.41
CA PHE A 10 -3.02 -8.26 -26.40
C PHE A 10 -2.78 -6.81 -25.97
N THR A 11 -3.68 -5.87 -26.31
CA THR A 11 -3.55 -4.46 -25.89
C THR A 11 -4.12 -4.19 -24.50
N ALA A 12 -5.08 -4.99 -24.03
CA ALA A 12 -5.64 -4.90 -22.69
C ALA A 12 -4.73 -5.51 -21.62
N ALA A 13 -4.06 -6.63 -21.91
CA ALA A 13 -3.16 -7.32 -20.99
C ALA A 13 -2.12 -6.40 -20.31
N PRO A 14 -1.33 -5.58 -21.03
CA PRO A 14 -0.34 -4.69 -20.41
C PRO A 14 -0.99 -3.56 -19.60
N LYS A 15 -2.19 -3.08 -19.96
CA LYS A 15 -2.90 -2.07 -19.17
C LYS A 15 -3.41 -2.66 -17.86
N LEU A 16 -3.94 -3.89 -17.90
CA LEU A 16 -4.39 -4.61 -16.71
C LEU A 16 -3.22 -4.87 -15.75
N MET A 17 -2.06 -5.29 -16.24
CA MET A 17 -0.88 -5.52 -15.40
C MET A 17 -0.41 -4.26 -14.67
N LYS A 18 -0.42 -3.11 -15.34
CA LYS A 18 -0.07 -1.81 -14.72
C LYS A 18 -1.07 -1.43 -13.63
N PHE A 19 -2.36 -1.54 -13.92
CA PHE A 19 -3.42 -1.28 -12.95
C PHE A 19 -3.31 -2.20 -11.73
N LEU A 20 -3.16 -3.51 -11.97
CA LEU A 20 -3.06 -4.50 -10.92
C LEU A 20 -1.80 -4.35 -10.07
N SER A 21 -0.68 -3.90 -10.66
CA SER A 21 0.55 -3.60 -9.90
C SER A 21 0.36 -2.43 -8.95
N LEU A 22 -0.31 -1.35 -9.40
CA LEU A 22 -0.61 -0.21 -8.54
C LEU A 22 -1.63 -0.58 -7.46
N ALA A 23 -2.73 -1.23 -7.85
CA ALA A 23 -3.75 -1.71 -6.93
C ALA A 23 -3.18 -2.70 -5.89
N GLY A 24 -2.29 -3.60 -6.32
CA GLY A 24 -1.60 -4.54 -5.45
C GLY A 24 -0.67 -3.85 -4.47
N THR A 25 0.06 -2.82 -4.90
CA THR A 25 0.89 -2.00 -4.01
C THR A 25 0.04 -1.30 -2.96
N LEU A 26 -1.07 -0.66 -3.38
CA LEU A 26 -2.02 -0.03 -2.46
C LEU A 26 -2.63 -1.05 -1.48
N ALA A 27 -3.00 -2.23 -1.97
CA ALA A 27 -3.54 -3.30 -1.15
C ALA A 27 -2.53 -3.81 -0.11
N MET A 28 -1.25 -3.94 -0.46
CA MET A 28 -0.20 -4.33 0.49
C MET A 28 -0.01 -3.31 1.61
N PHE A 29 -0.05 -2.00 1.29
CA PHE A 29 -0.04 -0.94 2.31
C PHE A 29 -1.31 -0.93 3.16
N LEU A 30 -2.48 -1.15 2.56
CA LEU A 30 -3.76 -1.25 3.28
C LEU A 30 -3.76 -2.43 4.27
N VAL A 31 -3.30 -3.60 3.84
CA VAL A 31 -3.21 -4.81 4.68
C VAL A 31 -2.17 -4.66 5.79
N GLY A 32 -0.96 -4.18 5.46
CA GLY A 32 0.08 -3.92 6.47
C GLY A 32 -0.32 -2.83 7.46
N GLY A 33 -0.99 -1.79 6.99
CA GLY A 33 -1.55 -0.70 7.81
C GLY A 33 -2.59 -1.16 8.81
N GLY A 34 -3.52 -2.01 8.37
CA GLY A 34 -4.50 -2.64 9.24
C GLY A 34 -3.83 -3.40 10.40
N ILE A 35 -2.79 -4.18 10.13
CA ILE A 35 -2.05 -4.91 11.17
C ILE A 35 -1.37 -3.95 12.16
N LEU A 36 -0.74 -2.89 11.69
CA LEU A 36 -0.04 -1.92 12.56
C LEU A 36 -0.99 -1.14 13.46
N VAL A 37 -2.13 -0.67 12.92
CA VAL A 37 -3.11 0.10 13.70
C VAL A 37 -3.82 -0.77 14.74
N HIS A 38 -4.18 -2.01 14.38
CA HIS A 38 -4.79 -2.95 15.35
C HIS A 38 -3.80 -3.40 16.44
N GLY A 39 -2.50 -3.47 16.14
CA GLY A 39 -1.47 -3.79 17.12
C GLY A 39 -1.22 -2.68 18.16
N VAL A 40 -1.61 -1.44 17.86
CA VAL A 40 -1.40 -0.27 18.72
C VAL A 40 -2.75 0.28 19.19
N LYS A 41 -3.22 -0.18 20.36
CA LYS A 41 -4.51 0.20 20.97
C LYS A 41 -4.80 1.72 21.01
N PHE A 42 -3.77 2.56 21.03
CA PHE A 42 -3.90 4.02 21.11
C PHE A 42 -4.36 4.67 19.78
N LEU A 43 -4.05 4.06 18.62
CA LEU A 43 -4.49 4.56 17.31
C LEU A 43 -5.94 4.15 17.01
N TYR A 44 -6.37 3.00 17.55
CA TYR A 44 -7.70 2.45 17.34
C TYR A 44 -8.82 3.36 17.88
N GLN A 45 -8.62 3.99 19.06
CA GLN A 45 -9.62 4.87 19.68
C GLN A 45 -9.89 6.15 18.88
N GLY A 46 -8.87 6.76 18.26
CA GLY A 46 -9.05 7.96 17.43
C GLY A 46 -9.69 7.68 16.07
N VAL A 47 -9.60 6.45 15.56
CA VAL A 47 -10.25 6.02 14.32
C VAL A 47 -11.72 5.67 14.59
N GLU A 48 -12.03 5.02 15.72
CA GLU A 48 -13.42 4.70 16.12
C GLU A 48 -14.29 5.96 16.26
N ASP A 49 -13.78 7.04 16.87
CA ASP A 49 -14.55 8.29 17.05
C ASP A 49 -14.97 8.95 15.72
N ILE A 50 -14.14 8.85 14.67
CA ILE A 50 -14.45 9.39 13.34
C ILE A 50 -15.30 8.40 12.53
N ALA A 51 -15.06 7.10 12.69
CA ALA A 51 -15.79 6.07 11.95
C ALA A 51 -17.25 5.95 12.40
N HIS A 52 -17.52 6.18 13.69
CA HIS A 52 -18.88 6.19 14.26
C HIS A 52 -19.81 7.26 13.64
N LEU A 53 -19.24 8.33 13.06
CA LEU A 53 -19.99 9.36 12.34
C LEU A 53 -20.44 8.92 10.94
N THR A 54 -19.89 7.81 10.41
CA THR A 54 -20.13 7.34 9.03
C THR A 54 -21.13 6.18 8.91
N GLY A 55 -21.63 5.66 10.04
CA GLY A 55 -22.74 4.69 10.08
C GLY A 55 -22.51 3.46 9.20
N ILE A 56 -23.34 3.25 8.16
CA ILE A 56 -23.26 2.08 7.26
C ILE A 56 -21.90 1.96 6.53
N PHE A 57 -21.15 3.05 6.36
CA PHE A 57 -19.83 3.04 5.72
C PHE A 57 -18.66 2.89 6.69
N GLU A 58 -18.92 2.68 7.98
CA GLU A 58 -17.91 2.59 9.03
C GLU A 58 -16.78 1.61 8.67
N SER A 59 -17.11 0.41 8.19
CA SER A 59 -16.10 -0.58 7.80
C SER A 59 -15.19 -0.11 6.65
N PHE A 60 -15.76 0.61 5.67
CA PHE A 60 -14.99 1.15 4.55
C PHE A 60 -14.13 2.36 4.97
N THR A 61 -14.70 3.26 5.77
CA THR A 61 -13.99 4.43 6.32
C THR A 61 -12.84 3.98 7.22
N THR A 62 -13.07 3.03 8.11
CA THR A 62 -12.06 2.46 9.00
C THR A 62 -10.95 1.76 8.22
N ALA A 63 -11.30 0.96 7.21
CA ALA A 63 -10.30 0.35 6.34
C ALA A 63 -9.46 1.43 5.63
N LEU A 64 -10.09 2.46 5.08
CA LEU A 64 -9.40 3.55 4.38
C LEU A 64 -8.47 4.33 5.32
N LEU A 65 -8.93 4.71 6.52
CA LEU A 65 -8.11 5.40 7.53
C LEU A 65 -6.92 4.54 7.96
N ASN A 66 -7.15 3.26 8.28
CA ASN A 66 -6.09 2.31 8.62
C ASN A 66 -5.07 2.17 7.48
N GLY A 67 -5.55 2.16 6.23
CA GLY A 67 -4.69 2.14 5.05
C GLY A 67 -3.86 3.40 4.88
N VAL A 68 -4.42 4.59 5.11
CA VAL A 68 -3.70 5.86 5.02
C VAL A 68 -2.64 5.97 6.11
N ILE A 69 -2.99 5.62 7.36
CA ILE A 69 -2.04 5.60 8.48
C ILE A 69 -0.91 4.60 8.21
N GLY A 70 -1.27 3.39 7.78
CA GLY A 70 -0.32 2.37 7.36
C GLY A 70 0.58 2.78 6.21
N PHE A 71 0.03 3.50 5.22
CA PHE A 71 0.79 4.04 4.11
C PHE A 71 1.82 5.07 4.58
N ILE A 72 1.43 5.99 5.48
CA ILE A 72 2.35 6.98 6.05
C ILE A 72 3.48 6.29 6.83
N ILE A 73 3.15 5.36 7.73
CA ILE A 73 4.15 4.63 8.53
C ILE A 73 5.06 3.79 7.62
N GLY A 74 4.47 3.05 6.68
CA GLY A 74 5.21 2.23 5.72
C GLY A 74 6.13 3.07 4.83
N ALA A 75 5.69 4.24 4.37
CA ALA A 75 6.52 5.17 3.60
C ALA A 75 7.69 5.69 4.43
N ILE A 76 7.48 6.03 5.71
CA ILE A 76 8.55 6.44 6.63
C ILE A 76 9.56 5.31 6.81
N ILE A 77 9.11 4.08 7.05
CA ILE A 77 9.99 2.91 7.20
C ILE A 77 10.81 2.68 5.93
N VAL A 78 10.17 2.68 4.75
CA VAL A 78 10.87 2.50 3.47
C VAL A 78 11.88 3.62 3.23
N ALA A 79 11.55 4.87 3.55
CA ALA A 79 12.48 5.99 3.43
C ALA A 79 13.69 5.82 4.35
N LEU A 80 13.48 5.47 5.63
CA LEU A 80 14.54 5.20 6.58
C LEU A 80 15.44 4.04 6.13
N LEU A 81 14.84 2.92 5.72
CA LEU A 81 15.58 1.76 5.23
C LEU A 81 16.36 2.08 3.96
N THR A 82 15.82 2.93 3.09
CA THR A 82 16.51 3.37 1.87
C THR A 82 17.72 4.24 2.21
N VAL A 83 17.60 5.16 3.17
CA VAL A 83 18.72 5.99 3.67
C VAL A 83 19.78 5.10 4.32
N VAL A 84 19.38 4.19 5.22
CA VAL A 84 20.30 3.26 5.89
C VAL A 84 21.00 2.35 4.89
N ASN A 85 20.28 1.77 3.92
CA ASN A 85 20.87 0.93 2.88
C ASN A 85 21.81 1.72 1.96
N LYS A 86 21.51 2.98 1.67
CA LYS A 86 22.39 3.86 0.88
C LYS A 86 23.70 4.15 1.62
N ILE A 87 23.64 4.32 2.94
CA ILE A 87 24.85 4.52 3.77
C ILE A 87 25.63 3.20 3.86
N ARG A 88 24.99 2.08 4.18
CA ARG A 88 25.64 0.76 4.29
C ARG A 88 26.27 0.26 2.99
N HIS A 89 25.71 0.58 1.83
CA HIS A 89 26.31 0.21 0.53
C HIS A 89 27.52 1.07 0.18
N LYS A 90 27.68 2.25 0.79
CA LYS A 90 28.88 3.07 0.66
C LYS A 90 30.08 2.45 1.40
N ASP A 91 29.81 1.61 2.40
CA ASP A 91 30.81 0.92 3.23
C ASP A 91 31.23 -0.46 2.69
N LYS A 92 30.60 -0.96 1.63
CA LYS A 92 31.18 -2.06 0.85
C LYS A 92 32.15 -1.44 -0.15
N PRO A 93 33.47 -1.58 0.03
CA PRO A 93 34.40 -1.23 -1.03
C PRO A 93 33.98 -2.04 -2.24
N ALA A 94 33.95 -1.42 -3.40
CA ALA A 94 33.91 -2.13 -4.67
C ALA A 94 35.12 -3.07 -4.68
N ALA A 95 34.92 -4.31 -4.24
CA ALA A 95 35.84 -5.39 -4.51
C ALA A 95 35.67 -5.67 -6.01
N HIS A 96 36.76 -5.41 -6.72
CA HIS A 96 36.99 -5.70 -8.13
C HIS A 96 36.49 -7.08 -8.55
#